data_AF-A0A7Y4WUA0-F1
#
_entry.id   AF-A0A7Y4WUA0-F1
#
_cell.length_a   1.000
_cell.length_b   1.000
_cell.length_c   1.000
_cell.angle_alpha   90.00
_cell.angle_beta   90.00
_cell.angle_gamma   90.00
#
_symmetry.space_group_name_H-M   'P 1'
#
loop_
_entity.id
_entity.type
_entity.pdbx_description
1 polymer ?
#
loop_
_entity_poly.entity_id
_entity_poly.type
_entity_poly.pdbx_seq_one_letter_code
_entity_poly.pdbx_strand_id
1 'polypeptide(L)'
;MLPGERNVGGLPCSAVLECLSEYVDGGLPPQLQERVDAHLAACDWCTRFGGEFVRVIERMRDELGRPEPLAVEMAARLRTRLGLDGTG
;
A
#
# COMPACT_ATOMS: atom_id res chain seq x y z
N MET A 1 -17.89 -19.51 5.82
CA MET A 1 -17.53 -19.14 4.44
C MET A 1 -18.68 -18.41 3.82
N LEU A 2 -18.40 -17.26 3.22
CA LEU A 2 -19.40 -16.44 2.53
C LEU A 2 -19.73 -17.07 1.17
N PRO A 3 -20.96 -16.89 0.64
CA PRO A 3 -21.29 -17.36 -0.71
C PRO A 3 -20.36 -16.74 -1.76
N GLY A 4 -19.70 -17.59 -2.57
CA GLY A 4 -18.78 -17.15 -3.62
C GLY A 4 -17.34 -16.90 -3.17
N GLU A 5 -17.02 -17.15 -1.90
CA GLU A 5 -15.66 -17.04 -1.35
C GLU A 5 -14.72 -18.10 -1.97
N ARG A 6 -13.53 -17.66 -2.39
CA ARG A 6 -12.44 -18.55 -2.84
C ARG A 6 -11.46 -18.79 -1.69
N ASN A 7 -10.89 -20.00 -1.67
CA ASN A 7 -9.77 -20.35 -0.79
C ASN A 7 -8.56 -20.71 -1.65
N VAL A 8 -7.49 -19.91 -1.58
CA VAL A 8 -6.26 -20.11 -2.35
C VAL A 8 -5.11 -20.29 -1.36
N GLY A 9 -4.35 -21.39 -1.48
CA GLY A 9 -3.20 -21.63 -0.59
C GLY A 9 -3.57 -21.69 0.90
N GLY A 10 -4.80 -22.09 1.23
CA GLY A 10 -5.30 -22.10 2.61
C GLY A 10 -5.63 -20.70 3.17
N LEU A 11 -5.76 -19.69 2.32
CA LEU A 11 -6.20 -18.35 2.67
C LEU A 11 -7.55 -18.03 1.99
N PRO A 12 -8.64 -17.85 2.75
CA PRO A 12 -9.92 -17.45 2.19
C PRO A 12 -9.95 -15.94 1.84
N CYS A 13 -10.84 -15.54 0.93
CA CYS A 13 -10.99 -14.13 0.54
C CYS A 13 -11.23 -13.21 1.75
N SER A 14 -12.07 -13.61 2.71
CA SER A 14 -12.30 -12.84 3.96
C SER A 14 -11.01 -12.52 4.71
N ALA A 15 -10.12 -13.50 4.88
CA ALA A 15 -8.85 -13.30 5.56
C ALA A 15 -7.92 -12.33 4.81
N VAL A 16 -7.96 -12.32 3.46
CA VAL A 16 -7.22 -11.32 2.67
C VAL A 16 -7.76 -9.91 2.95
N LEU A 17 -9.08 -9.75 3.01
CA LEU A 17 -9.72 -8.47 3.29
C LEU A 17 -9.42 -7.97 4.71
N GLU A 18 -9.38 -8.88 5.68
CA GLU A 18 -9.07 -8.58 7.08
C GLU A 18 -7.67 -7.98 7.26
N CYS A 19 -6.70 -8.40 6.45
CA CYS A 19 -5.31 -7.94 6.54
C CYS A 19 -4.90 -6.98 5.40
N LEU A 20 -5.87 -6.48 4.63
CA LEU A 20 -5.59 -5.70 3.41
C LEU A 20 -4.93 -4.35 3.73
N SER A 21 -5.28 -3.72 4.85
CA SER A 21 -4.66 -2.44 5.25
C SER A 21 -3.18 -2.64 5.54
N GLU A 22 -2.85 -3.61 6.39
CA GLU A 22 -1.47 -3.94 6.74
C GLU A 22 -0.67 -4.40 5.53
N TYR A 23 -1.30 -5.12 4.58
CA TYR A 23 -0.69 -5.47 3.30
C TYR A 23 -0.28 -4.22 2.51
N VAL A 24 -1.18 -3.25 2.35
CA VAL A 24 -0.92 -1.99 1.64
C VAL A 24 0.11 -1.11 2.35
N ASP A 25 0.16 -1.18 3.68
CA ASP A 25 1.14 -0.46 4.49
C ASP A 25 2.49 -1.19 4.61
N GLY A 26 2.61 -2.42 4.08
CA GLY A 26 3.83 -3.23 4.16
C GLY A 26 4.12 -3.81 5.55
N GLY A 27 3.10 -3.93 6.40
CA GLY A 27 3.19 -4.36 7.80
C GLY A 27 2.97 -5.87 8.03
N LEU A 28 2.75 -6.67 6.99
CA LEU A 28 2.51 -8.11 7.15
C LEU A 28 3.79 -8.90 7.45
N PRO A 29 3.70 -9.98 8.25
CA PRO A 29 4.77 -10.97 8.36
C PRO A 29 5.05 -11.61 6.98
N PRO A 30 6.32 -11.95 6.66
CA PRO A 30 6.69 -12.45 5.33
C PRO A 30 5.87 -13.65 4.85
N GLN A 31 5.58 -14.61 5.74
CA GLN A 31 4.81 -15.81 5.40
C GLN A 31 3.34 -15.50 5.07
N LEU A 32 2.78 -14.45 5.67
CA LEU A 32 1.41 -14.03 5.37
C LEU A 32 1.38 -13.22 4.08
N GLN A 33 2.39 -12.38 3.84
CA GLN A 33 2.56 -11.65 2.59
C GLN A 33 2.61 -12.60 1.39
N GLU A 34 3.44 -13.64 1.43
CA GLU A 34 3.53 -14.64 0.35
C GLU A 34 2.18 -15.32 0.05
N ARG A 35 1.37 -15.60 1.10
CA ARG A 35 0.05 -16.21 0.94
C ARG A 35 -0.97 -15.23 0.34
N VAL A 36 -0.91 -13.96 0.73
CA VAL A 36 -1.74 -12.90 0.14
C VAL A 36 -1.37 -12.70 -1.33
N ASP A 37 -0.08 -12.63 -1.65
CA ASP A 37 0.42 -12.51 -3.03
C ASP A 37 -0.09 -13.67 -3.91
N ALA A 38 0.03 -14.91 -3.42
CA ALA A 38 -0.48 -16.09 -4.12
C ALA A 38 -2.01 -16.04 -4.28
N HIS A 39 -2.74 -15.53 -3.29
CA HIS A 39 -4.20 -15.37 -3.38
C HIS A 39 -4.59 -14.34 -4.44
N LEU A 40 -3.94 -13.15 -4.44
CA LEU A 40 -4.18 -12.10 -5.42
C LEU A 40 -3.86 -12.58 -6.85
N ALA A 41 -2.79 -13.36 -7.02
CA ALA A 41 -2.45 -13.93 -8.33
C ALA A 41 -3.52 -14.88 -8.91
N ALA A 42 -4.36 -15.50 -8.07
CA ALA A 42 -5.34 -16.50 -8.48
C ALA A 42 -6.82 -16.10 -8.25
N CYS A 43 -7.09 -14.93 -7.67
CA CYS A 43 -8.42 -14.48 -7.31
C CYS A 43 -8.75 -13.11 -7.91
N ASP A 44 -9.47 -13.11 -9.04
CA ASP A 44 -9.85 -11.88 -9.75
C ASP A 44 -10.65 -10.91 -8.89
N TRP A 45 -11.47 -11.44 -7.97
CA TRP A 45 -12.30 -10.64 -7.07
C TRP A 45 -11.43 -9.85 -6.08
N CYS A 46 -10.49 -10.52 -5.40
CA CYS A 46 -9.58 -9.87 -4.48
C CYS A 46 -8.64 -8.90 -5.21
N THR A 47 -8.16 -9.23 -6.41
CA THR A 47 -7.30 -8.34 -7.20
C THR A 47 -8.03 -7.08 -7.64
N ARG A 48 -9.27 -7.20 -8.12
CA ARG A 48 -10.09 -6.03 -8.47
C ARG A 48 -10.39 -5.18 -7.23
N PHE A 49 -10.86 -5.80 -6.15
CA PHE A 49 -11.21 -5.07 -4.93
C PHE A 49 -9.99 -4.39 -4.30
N GLY A 50 -8.88 -5.11 -4.16
CA GLY A 50 -7.63 -4.58 -3.62
C GLY A 50 -7.10 -3.41 -4.44
N GLY A 51 -7.21 -3.47 -5.78
CA GLY A 51 -6.85 -2.34 -6.64
C GLY A 51 -7.69 -1.09 -6.39
N GLU A 52 -9.01 -1.23 -6.26
CA GLU A 52 -9.89 -0.09 -5.91
C GLU A 52 -9.62 0.44 -4.50
N PHE A 53 -9.35 -0.46 -3.54
CA PHE A 53 -8.98 -0.08 -2.18
C PHE A 53 -7.69 0.75 -2.14
N VAL A 54 -6.64 0.31 -2.84
CA VAL A 54 -5.37 1.06 -2.95
C VAL A 54 -5.59 2.45 -3.53
N ARG A 55 -6.42 2.58 -4.58
CA ARG A 55 -6.73 3.89 -5.17
C ARG A 55 -7.40 4.85 -4.18
N VAL A 56 -8.29 4.34 -3.33
CA VAL A 56 -8.92 5.15 -2.28
C VAL A 56 -7.86 5.60 -1.27
N ILE A 57 -7.00 4.70 -0.80
CA ILE A 57 -5.93 5.02 0.15
C ILE A 57 -4.93 6.03 -0.44
N GLU A 58 -4.52 5.86 -1.69
CA GLU A 58 -3.65 6.81 -2.41
C GLU A 58 -4.29 8.19 -2.48
N ARG A 59 -5.58 8.26 -2.83
CA ARG A 59 -6.30 9.53 -2.87
C ARG A 59 -6.36 10.21 -1.50
N MET A 60 -6.61 9.43 -0.44
CA MET A 60 -6.60 9.95 0.92
C MET A 60 -5.21 10.42 1.34
N ARG A 61 -4.14 9.70 0.99
CA ARG A 61 -2.75 10.11 1.24
C ARG A 61 -2.39 11.39 0.48
N ASP A 62 -2.87 11.58 -0.74
CA ASP A 62 -2.66 12.81 -1.51
C ASP A 62 -3.37 14.03 -0.90
N GLU A 63 -4.55 13.83 -0.31
CA GLU A 63 -5.34 14.91 0.29
C GLU A 63 -4.92 15.22 1.73
N LEU A 64 -4.72 14.19 2.55
CA LEU A 64 -4.39 14.30 3.98
C LEU A 64 -2.89 14.40 4.23
N GLY A 65 -2.08 13.79 3.37
CA GLY A 65 -0.65 13.63 3.53
C GLY A 65 0.17 14.74 2.90
N ARG A 66 -0.42 15.86 2.44
CA ARG A 66 0.36 17.05 2.05
C ARG A 66 1.10 17.56 3.28
N PRO A 67 2.43 17.34 3.40
CA PRO A 67 3.15 17.85 4.54
C PRO A 67 3.12 19.37 4.48
N GLU A 68 3.06 20.00 5.65
CA GLU A 68 3.32 21.43 5.73
C GLU A 68 4.67 21.71 5.05
N PRO A 69 4.74 22.69 4.12
CA PRO A 69 5.98 23.02 3.46
C PRO A 69 7.09 23.25 4.49
N LEU A 70 8.27 22.67 4.25
CA LEU A 70 9.43 22.96 5.08
C LEU A 70 9.72 24.47 5.03
N ALA A 71 10.11 25.03 6.17
CA ALA A 71 10.65 26.39 6.21
C ALA A 71 11.76 26.53 5.14
N VAL A 72 11.75 27.65 4.42
CA VAL A 72 12.61 27.86 3.23
C VAL A 72 14.09 27.58 3.53
N GLU A 73 14.55 28.02 4.69
CA GLU A 73 15.91 27.80 5.20
C GLU A 73 16.26 26.31 5.40
N MET A 74 15.29 25.53 5.87
CA MET A 74 15.46 24.10 6.13
C MET A 74 15.43 23.30 4.83
N ALA A 75 14.56 23.69 3.89
CA ALA A 75 14.54 23.13 2.54
C ALA A 75 15.87 23.43 1.80
N ALA A 76 16.37 24.66 1.87
CA ALA A 76 17.65 25.04 1.28
C ALA A 76 18.80 24.20 1.85
N ARG A 77 18.92 24.13 3.19
CA ARG A 77 19.96 23.33 3.85
C ARG A 77 19.88 21.84 3.51
N LEU A 78 18.67 21.29 3.39
CA LEU A 78 18.46 19.90 3.02
C LEU A 78 18.94 19.63 1.59
N ARG A 79 18.56 20.50 0.63
CA ARG A 79 19.01 20.37 -0.76
C ARG A 79 20.54 20.42 -0.85
N THR A 80 21.21 21.29 -0.08
CA THR A 80 22.68 21.33 -0.04
C THR A 80 23.29 20.01 0.37
N ARG A 81 22.77 19.42 1.45
CA ARG A 81 23.27 18.15 1.97
C ARG A 81 22.99 16.97 1.06
N LEU A 82 21.90 17.03 0.32
CA LEU A 82 21.54 16.03 -0.69
C LEU A 82 22.26 16.26 -2.03
N GLY A 83 23.02 17.35 -2.18
CA GLY A 83 23.67 17.71 -3.45
C GLY A 83 22.69 18.14 -4.55
N LEU A 84 21.50 18.60 -4.17
CA LEU A 84 20.44 19.03 -5.08
C LEU A 84 20.53 20.54 -5.45
N ASP A 85 21.59 21.20 -5.00
CA ASP A 85 21.88 22.63 -5.22
C ASP A 85 22.66 22.85 -6.52
N GLY A 86 22.14 22.31 -7.63
CA GLY A 86 22.55 22.65 -9.00
C GLY A 86 23.62 21.75 -9.63
N THR A 87 23.23 21.04 -10.70
CA THR A 87 23.67 21.30 -12.10
C THR A 87 22.95 20.34 -13.03
N GLY A 88 22.11 20.91 -13.89
CA GLY A 88 21.20 20.25 -14.83
C GLY A 88 20.06 21.20 -15.15
#